data_AF-A0A7W5S8N1-F1
#
_entry.id   AF-A0A7W5S8N1-F1
#
_cell.length_a   1.000
_cell.length_b   1.000
_cell.length_c   1.000
_cell.angle_alpha   90.00
_cell.angle_beta   90.00
_cell.angle_gamma   90.00
#
_symmetry.space_group_name_H-M   'P 1'
#
loop_
_entity.id
_entity.type
_entity.pdbx_description
1 polymer ?
#
loop_
_entity_poly.entity_id
_entity_poly.type
_entity_poly.pdbx_seq_one_letter_code
_entity_poly.pdbx_strand_id
1 'polypeptide(L)'
;MSLGNKKNDRFSGGSSFCLDGAPWRSENPLRKPPTHCRVVDIFSGGVMMLIGYVRVSKADGSQTLAPQRDALLAAGVDPSRIYEDLASGRHDARPGLTACLKSLQPGNTLVLWKLDRLGRDLRHLVITAEALRERGIGLKVLTGAGAQIDTTTANGRLAFGIFAAFAEFERELIAERTQAGLAAARARGRMGGRPRKMDKATLAMAMAAMSDRNAIAADVARRLGMTTTTLYMYVNGDGTPKAPGQALLDGVPYRKERLRAA
;
A
#
# COMPACT_ATOMS: atom_id res chain seq x y z
N MET A 1 -22.99 57.27 -46.12
CA MET A 1 -21.63 56.82 -45.75
C MET A 1 -21.80 55.50 -44.98
N SER A 2 -21.96 54.31 -45.57
CA SER A 2 -21.14 53.49 -46.47
C SER A 2 -19.68 53.26 -46.05
N LEU A 3 -19.26 51.99 -46.21
CA LEU A 3 -17.99 51.29 -45.90
C LEU A 3 -17.96 50.68 -44.48
N GLY A 4 -17.97 49.36 -44.23
CA GLY A 4 -17.81 48.17 -45.08
C GLY A 4 -16.36 47.79 -45.32
N ASN A 5 -15.75 46.88 -44.54
CA ASN A 5 -15.00 45.70 -45.06
C ASN A 5 -14.30 44.81 -44.00
N LYS A 6 -14.51 43.49 -44.23
CA LYS A 6 -13.55 42.36 -44.30
C LYS A 6 -12.80 41.81 -43.08
N LYS A 7 -13.18 40.55 -42.81
CA LYS A 7 -12.37 39.29 -42.81
C LYS A 7 -11.22 39.17 -41.81
N ASN A 8 -11.34 38.17 -40.95
CA ASN A 8 -10.21 37.30 -40.63
C ASN A 8 -10.69 35.87 -40.33
N ASP A 9 -11.14 35.19 -41.37
CA ASP A 9 -11.07 33.72 -41.46
C ASP A 9 -9.59 33.36 -41.50
N ARG A 10 -9.09 32.66 -40.47
CA ARG A 10 -7.77 32.02 -40.53
C ARG A 10 -7.87 30.54 -40.16
N PHE A 11 -7.86 29.76 -41.24
CA PHE A 11 -7.23 28.44 -41.38
C PHE A 11 -7.82 27.26 -40.59
N SER A 12 -8.98 26.78 -41.04
CA SER A 12 -9.30 25.34 -41.05
C SER A 12 -8.69 24.71 -42.31
N GLY A 13 -7.46 24.22 -42.22
CA GLY A 13 -6.74 23.58 -43.32
C GLY A 13 -6.20 22.22 -42.90
N GLY A 14 -7.08 21.25 -42.64
CA GLY A 14 -6.70 19.84 -42.55
C GLY A 14 -6.57 19.26 -43.95
N SER A 15 -5.37 19.24 -44.52
CA SER A 15 -5.10 18.51 -45.75
C SER A 15 -4.94 17.02 -45.43
N SER A 16 -5.97 16.23 -45.69
CA SER A 16 -5.87 14.77 -45.75
C SER A 16 -5.13 14.37 -47.03
N PHE A 17 -3.95 13.76 -46.90
CA PHE A 17 -3.19 13.18 -48.01
C PHE A 17 -3.40 11.66 -48.05
N CYS A 18 -3.85 11.14 -49.19
CA CYS A 18 -3.71 9.72 -49.54
C CYS A 18 -2.32 9.49 -50.16
N LEU A 19 -1.81 8.24 -50.10
CA LEU A 19 -0.48 7.87 -50.60
C LEU A 19 -0.28 8.06 -52.13
N ASP A 20 -1.29 8.49 -52.87
CA ASP A 20 -1.22 8.80 -54.31
C ASP A 20 -1.34 10.30 -54.64
N GLY A 21 -1.27 11.20 -53.63
CA GLY A 21 -1.06 12.64 -53.87
C GLY A 21 -2.24 13.45 -54.44
N ALA A 22 -3.46 12.91 -54.49
CA ALA A 22 -4.65 13.67 -54.90
C ALA A 22 -5.46 14.20 -53.70
N PRO A 23 -5.88 15.48 -53.68
CA PRO A 23 -6.67 16.06 -52.59
C PRO A 23 -8.11 15.52 -52.57
N TRP A 24 -8.54 15.03 -51.41
CA TRP A 24 -9.89 14.49 -51.19
C TRP A 24 -10.91 15.64 -51.00
N ARG A 25 -11.95 15.71 -51.84
CA ARG A 25 -13.02 16.72 -51.79
C ARG A 25 -14.28 16.13 -51.16
N SER A 26 -14.82 16.79 -50.13
CA SER A 26 -15.91 16.32 -49.26
C SER A 26 -17.34 16.47 -49.84
N GLU A 27 -17.53 16.55 -51.15
CA GLU A 27 -18.81 16.96 -51.75
C GLU A 27 -19.82 15.82 -52.00
N ASN A 28 -19.64 14.60 -51.46
CA ASN A 28 -20.62 13.52 -51.66
C ASN A 28 -20.91 12.68 -50.39
N PRO A 29 -22.05 12.89 -49.71
CA PRO A 29 -22.40 12.22 -48.45
C PRO A 29 -22.77 10.73 -48.58
N LEU A 30 -22.72 10.13 -49.78
CA LEU A 30 -23.07 8.71 -50.00
C LEU A 30 -21.88 7.78 -50.30
N ARG A 31 -20.62 8.25 -50.23
CA ARG A 31 -19.45 7.37 -50.35
C ARG A 31 -19.00 6.87 -48.98
N LYS A 32 -19.13 5.55 -48.74
CA LYS A 32 -18.48 4.89 -47.59
C LYS A 32 -16.97 4.85 -47.79
N PRO A 33 -16.15 5.15 -46.76
CA PRO A 33 -14.69 5.08 -46.85
C PRO A 33 -14.22 3.62 -47.03
N PRO A 34 -13.05 3.39 -47.68
CA PRO A 34 -12.50 2.05 -47.84
C PRO A 34 -12.13 1.41 -46.49
N THR A 35 -12.35 0.10 -46.39
CA THR A 35 -12.33 -0.73 -45.16
C THR A 35 -10.99 -0.86 -44.43
N HIS A 36 -9.94 -0.17 -44.87
CA HIS A 36 -8.62 -0.17 -44.23
C HIS A 36 -8.18 1.19 -43.66
N CYS A 37 -9.03 2.22 -43.70
CA CYS A 37 -8.76 3.49 -43.03
C CYS A 37 -9.33 3.46 -41.60
N ARG A 38 -8.50 3.12 -40.61
CA ARG A 38 -8.72 3.59 -39.24
C ARG A 38 -8.50 5.09 -39.27
N VAL A 39 -9.57 5.87 -39.15
CA VAL A 39 -9.48 7.28 -38.77
C VAL A 39 -8.88 7.29 -37.36
N VAL A 40 -7.57 7.47 -37.28
CA VAL A 40 -6.92 7.85 -36.03
C VAL A 40 -7.09 9.36 -36.00
N ASP A 41 -8.09 9.83 -35.26
CA ASP A 41 -8.25 11.26 -35.00
C ASP A 41 -6.98 11.75 -34.30
N ILE A 42 -6.10 12.41 -35.06
CA ILE A 42 -4.97 13.17 -34.52
C ILE A 42 -5.54 14.50 -34.02
N PHE A 43 -6.36 14.44 -32.96
CA PHE A 43 -6.54 15.58 -32.08
C PHE A 43 -5.43 15.54 -31.04
N SER A 44 -4.68 16.63 -30.95
CA SER A 44 -3.66 16.88 -29.94
C SER A 44 -4.30 16.93 -28.54
N GLY A 45 -4.52 15.76 -27.95
CA GLY A 45 -5.03 15.54 -26.60
C GLY A 45 -4.47 14.21 -26.12
N GLY A 46 -3.64 14.22 -25.08
CA GLY A 46 -2.90 13.04 -24.62
C GLY A 46 -3.79 11.81 -24.48
N VAL A 47 -3.35 10.68 -25.04
CA VAL A 47 -4.08 9.42 -25.00
C VAL A 47 -4.27 9.02 -23.53
N MET A 48 -5.49 9.16 -23.00
CA MET A 48 -5.83 8.70 -21.65
C MET A 48 -5.81 7.18 -21.62
N MET A 49 -4.71 6.60 -21.17
CA MET A 49 -4.57 5.14 -21.08
C MET A 49 -5.19 4.62 -19.78
N LEU A 50 -6.09 3.66 -19.90
CA LEU A 50 -6.69 2.94 -18.78
C LEU A 50 -5.87 1.70 -18.43
N ILE A 51 -5.53 1.54 -17.15
CA ILE A 51 -4.81 0.37 -16.62
C ILE A 51 -5.69 -0.27 -15.55
N GLY A 52 -5.87 -1.58 -15.60
CA GLY A 52 -6.74 -2.31 -14.68
C GLY A 52 -5.95 -3.05 -13.62
N TYR A 53 -6.48 -3.13 -12.40
CA TYR A 53 -5.95 -4.02 -11.38
C TYR A 53 -7.04 -4.87 -10.73
N VAL A 54 -6.77 -6.17 -10.63
CA VAL A 54 -7.67 -7.19 -10.09
C VAL A 54 -6.96 -7.93 -8.97
N ARG A 55 -7.69 -8.19 -7.87
CA ARG A 55 -7.20 -9.01 -6.77
C ARG A 55 -8.25 -10.03 -6.36
N VAL A 56 -7.84 -11.28 -6.19
CA VAL A 56 -8.68 -12.33 -5.61
C VAL A 56 -8.02 -12.86 -4.35
N SER A 57 -8.78 -12.83 -3.26
CA SER A 57 -8.41 -13.47 -1.99
C SER A 57 -9.04 -14.86 -1.93
N LYS A 58 -8.24 -15.88 -1.58
CA LYS A 58 -8.78 -17.23 -1.34
C LYS A 58 -9.68 -17.30 -0.11
N ALA A 59 -9.69 -16.28 0.75
CA ALA A 59 -10.38 -16.29 2.05
C ALA A 59 -11.91 -16.13 1.97
N ASP A 60 -12.45 -15.48 0.94
CA ASP A 60 -13.88 -15.10 0.89
C ASP A 60 -14.80 -16.11 0.20
N GLY A 61 -14.30 -17.29 -0.21
CA GLY A 61 -15.10 -18.34 -0.88
C GLY A 61 -15.66 -17.97 -2.27
N SER A 62 -15.73 -16.68 -2.60
CA SER A 62 -16.09 -16.11 -3.90
C SER A 62 -14.84 -16.00 -4.79
N GLN A 63 -14.34 -17.13 -5.27
CA GLN A 63 -13.19 -17.21 -6.18
C GLN A 63 -13.58 -17.05 -7.64
N THR A 64 -13.99 -15.86 -8.07
CA THR A 64 -14.14 -15.60 -9.51
C THR A 64 -13.44 -14.30 -9.91
N LEU A 65 -12.34 -14.45 -10.64
CA LEU A 65 -11.67 -13.36 -11.37
C LEU A 65 -12.56 -12.81 -12.50
N ALA A 66 -13.42 -13.67 -13.06
CA ALA A 66 -14.23 -13.39 -14.24
C ALA A 66 -15.10 -12.12 -14.09
N PRO A 67 -15.94 -11.95 -13.05
CA PRO A 67 -16.77 -10.73 -12.91
C PRO A 67 -15.95 -9.43 -12.81
N GLN A 68 -14.73 -9.49 -12.24
CA GLN A 68 -13.89 -8.30 -12.11
C GLN A 68 -13.24 -7.93 -13.44
N ARG A 69 -12.74 -8.95 -14.16
CA ARG A 69 -12.15 -8.75 -15.49
C ARG A 69 -13.22 -8.27 -16.47
N ASP A 70 -14.40 -8.86 -16.46
CA ASP A 70 -15.52 -8.47 -17.34
C ASP A 70 -15.93 -7.01 -17.08
N ALA A 71 -16.00 -6.60 -15.81
CA ALA A 71 -16.28 -5.20 -15.46
C ALA A 71 -15.20 -4.23 -15.94
N LEU A 72 -13.92 -4.61 -15.86
CA LEU A 72 -12.81 -3.78 -16.35
C LEU A 72 -12.78 -3.68 -17.88
N LEU A 73 -13.06 -4.79 -18.57
CA LEU A 73 -13.18 -4.83 -20.02
C LEU A 73 -14.36 -3.96 -20.48
N ALA A 74 -15.51 -4.05 -19.81
CA ALA A 74 -16.66 -3.19 -20.06
C ALA A 74 -16.37 -1.71 -19.80
N ALA A 75 -15.44 -1.39 -18.89
CA ALA A 75 -14.97 -0.03 -18.63
C ALA A 75 -13.96 0.50 -19.67
N GLY A 76 -13.59 -0.31 -20.68
CA GLY A 76 -12.68 0.08 -21.75
C GLY A 76 -11.19 -0.13 -21.44
N VAL A 77 -10.86 -0.93 -20.42
CA VAL A 77 -9.46 -1.28 -20.11
C VAL A 77 -8.94 -2.30 -21.13
N ASP A 78 -7.75 -2.07 -21.67
CA ASP A 78 -7.09 -3.02 -22.56
C ASP A 78 -6.73 -4.34 -21.82
N PRO A 79 -7.09 -5.53 -22.35
CA PRO A 79 -6.79 -6.80 -21.71
C PRO A 79 -5.31 -7.02 -21.36
N SER A 80 -4.38 -6.47 -22.16
CA SER A 80 -2.93 -6.57 -21.95
C SER A 80 -2.42 -5.71 -20.79
N ARG A 81 -3.25 -4.78 -20.30
CA ARG A 81 -2.94 -3.83 -19.22
C ARG A 81 -3.72 -4.11 -17.94
N ILE A 82 -4.28 -5.31 -17.81
CA ILE A 82 -4.90 -5.79 -16.59
C ILE A 82 -3.85 -6.55 -15.79
N TYR A 83 -3.55 -6.05 -14.60
CA TYR A 83 -2.65 -6.69 -13.65
C TYR A 83 -3.46 -7.46 -12.61
N GLU A 84 -3.00 -8.66 -12.27
CA GLU A 84 -3.74 -9.59 -11.43
C GLU A 84 -2.87 -10.05 -10.26
N ASP A 85 -3.42 -10.05 -9.04
CA ASP A 85 -2.80 -10.65 -7.86
C ASP A 85 -3.70 -11.73 -7.24
N LEU A 86 -3.09 -12.88 -6.95
CA LEU A 86 -3.69 -14.00 -6.24
C LEU A 86 -3.18 -13.99 -4.80
N ALA A 87 -4.03 -13.60 -3.85
CA ALA A 87 -3.67 -13.64 -2.43
C ALA A 87 -3.84 -15.07 -1.90
N SER A 88 -2.71 -15.79 -1.75
CA SER A 88 -2.63 -17.08 -1.07
C SER A 88 -2.06 -16.91 0.35
N GLY A 89 -2.92 -17.03 1.35
CA GLY A 89 -2.50 -17.12 2.75
C GLY A 89 -1.81 -15.87 3.33
N ARG A 90 -0.95 -16.11 4.34
CA ARG A 90 -0.42 -15.10 5.28
C ARG A 90 0.63 -14.15 4.66
N HIS A 91 1.07 -14.36 3.41
CA HIS A 91 2.03 -13.51 2.72
C HIS A 91 1.33 -12.51 1.79
N ASP A 92 1.60 -11.21 2.01
CA ASP A 92 1.04 -10.07 1.28
C ASP A 92 1.86 -9.62 0.08
N ALA A 93 2.70 -10.50 -0.49
CA ALA A 93 3.49 -10.10 -1.64
C ALA A 93 2.52 -9.79 -2.80
N ARG A 94 2.49 -8.52 -3.24
CA ARG A 94 1.65 -8.02 -4.35
C ARG A 94 2.52 -7.66 -5.55
N PRO A 95 3.09 -8.65 -6.24
CA PRO A 95 3.91 -8.40 -7.42
C PRO A 95 3.08 -7.73 -8.53
N GLY A 96 1.80 -8.09 -8.69
CA GLY A 96 0.91 -7.51 -9.70
C GLY A 96 0.64 -6.03 -9.47
N LEU A 97 0.30 -5.64 -8.23
CA LEU A 97 0.13 -4.22 -7.87
C LEU A 97 1.43 -3.43 -8.06
N THR A 98 2.57 -4.01 -7.68
CA THR A 98 3.87 -3.35 -7.83
C THR A 98 4.22 -3.12 -9.30
N ALA A 99 3.96 -4.11 -10.16
CA ALA A 99 4.13 -3.98 -11.61
C ALA A 99 3.18 -2.94 -12.21
N CYS A 100 1.92 -2.93 -11.75
CA CYS A 100 0.93 -1.94 -12.14
C CYS A 100 1.37 -0.51 -11.78
N LEU A 101 1.80 -0.27 -10.54
CA LEU A 101 2.24 1.06 -10.10
C LEU A 101 3.47 1.58 -10.85
N LYS A 102 4.34 0.67 -11.32
CA LYS A 102 5.51 0.97 -12.16
C LYS A 102 5.13 1.30 -13.60
N SER A 103 4.07 0.70 -14.14
CA SER A 103 3.64 0.95 -15.53
C SER A 103 2.79 2.22 -15.68
N LEU A 104 2.25 2.76 -14.59
CA LEU A 104 1.49 4.01 -14.60
C LEU A 104 2.38 5.23 -14.93
N GLN A 105 1.96 5.99 -15.93
CA GLN A 105 2.55 7.26 -16.36
C GLN A 105 1.57 8.41 -16.07
N PRO A 106 2.06 9.66 -15.94
CA PRO A 106 1.18 10.83 -15.82
C PRO A 106 0.17 10.89 -16.97
N GLY A 107 -1.10 11.17 -16.67
CA GLY A 107 -2.21 11.17 -17.63
C GLY A 107 -2.93 9.82 -17.79
N ASN A 108 -2.38 8.73 -17.23
CA ASN A 108 -3.08 7.44 -17.18
C ASN A 108 -4.14 7.43 -16.07
N THR A 109 -5.12 6.53 -16.18
CA THR A 109 -6.10 6.27 -15.12
C THR A 109 -6.04 4.81 -14.69
N LEU A 110 -5.84 4.59 -13.38
CA LEU A 110 -5.94 3.29 -12.74
C LEU A 110 -7.41 2.98 -12.48
N VAL A 111 -7.90 1.89 -13.05
CA VAL A 111 -9.27 1.40 -12.91
C VAL A 111 -9.30 0.18 -12.00
N LEU A 112 -10.19 0.23 -11.01
CA LEU A 112 -10.37 -0.82 -10.01
C LEU A 112 -11.83 -1.25 -9.96
N TRP A 113 -12.06 -2.53 -9.72
CA TRP A 113 -13.43 -3.00 -9.51
C TRP A 113 -14.01 -2.49 -8.19
N LYS A 114 -13.28 -2.66 -7.08
CA LYS A 114 -13.67 -2.19 -5.74
C LYS A 114 -12.45 -1.69 -4.96
N LEU A 115 -12.66 -0.77 -4.02
CA LEU A 115 -11.58 -0.13 -3.23
C LEU A 115 -10.83 -1.09 -2.30
N ASP A 116 -11.50 -2.11 -1.76
CA ASP A 116 -10.92 -3.14 -0.88
C ASP A 116 -9.87 -4.02 -1.59
N ARG A 117 -9.75 -3.89 -2.91
CA ARG A 117 -8.74 -4.61 -3.69
C ARG A 117 -7.40 -3.86 -3.75
N LEU A 118 -7.35 -2.54 -3.57
CA LEU A 118 -6.11 -1.73 -3.63
C LEU A 118 -5.31 -1.75 -2.32
N GLY A 119 -5.97 -1.77 -1.16
CA GLY A 119 -5.34 -1.70 0.16
C GLY A 119 -5.88 -2.74 1.13
N ARG A 120 -5.14 -3.04 2.20
CA ARG A 120 -5.68 -3.78 3.37
C ARG A 120 -6.49 -2.86 4.28
N ASP A 121 -6.04 -1.62 4.37
CA ASP A 121 -6.59 -0.60 5.24
C ASP A 121 -6.91 0.65 4.41
N LEU A 122 -7.92 1.40 4.86
CA LEU A 122 -8.32 2.66 4.24
C LEU A 122 -7.16 3.67 4.21
N ARG A 123 -6.26 3.67 5.21
CA ARG A 123 -5.05 4.49 5.18
C ARG A 123 -4.14 4.19 3.99
N HIS A 124 -3.89 2.90 3.71
CA HIS A 124 -3.05 2.50 2.59
C HIS A 124 -3.68 2.94 1.27
N LEU A 125 -5.02 2.89 1.18
CA LEU A 125 -5.75 3.42 0.05
C LEU A 125 -5.54 4.93 -0.12
N VAL A 126 -5.69 5.72 0.96
CA VAL A 126 -5.52 7.18 0.94
C VAL A 126 -4.12 7.54 0.47
N ILE A 127 -3.09 7.00 1.11
CA ILE A 127 -1.68 7.28 0.76
C ILE A 127 -1.41 6.92 -0.70
N THR A 128 -1.91 5.77 -1.15
CA THR A 128 -1.73 5.34 -2.55
C THR A 128 -2.43 6.29 -3.51
N ALA A 129 -3.66 6.69 -3.22
CA ALA A 129 -4.42 7.62 -4.06
C ALA A 129 -3.80 9.02 -4.11
N GLU A 130 -3.27 9.51 -2.99
CA GLU A 130 -2.54 10.78 -2.95
C GLU A 130 -1.26 10.71 -3.77
N ALA A 131 -0.48 9.64 -3.64
CA ALA A 131 0.72 9.43 -4.45
C ALA A 131 0.41 9.31 -5.95
N LEU A 132 -0.73 8.71 -6.31
CA LEU A 132 -1.20 8.66 -7.70
C LEU A 132 -1.59 10.07 -8.19
N ARG A 133 -2.30 10.84 -7.37
CA ARG A 133 -2.69 12.22 -7.67
C ARG A 133 -1.48 13.12 -7.89
N GLU A 134 -0.47 13.05 -7.02
CA GLU A 134 0.79 13.83 -7.16
C GLU A 134 1.53 13.51 -8.47
N ARG A 135 1.43 12.26 -8.92
CA ARG A 135 1.98 11.80 -10.21
C ARG A 135 1.10 12.15 -11.42
N GLY A 136 -0.03 12.84 -11.22
CA GLY A 136 -0.99 13.15 -12.29
C GLY A 136 -1.70 11.92 -12.85
N ILE A 137 -1.87 10.87 -12.05
CA ILE A 137 -2.56 9.63 -12.40
C ILE A 137 -3.97 9.65 -11.81
N GLY A 138 -4.97 9.39 -12.66
CA GLY A 138 -6.36 9.24 -12.24
C GLY A 138 -6.60 7.91 -11.52
N LEU A 139 -7.52 7.89 -10.57
CA LEU A 139 -8.06 6.68 -9.94
C LEU A 139 -9.56 6.61 -10.17
N LYS A 140 -10.03 5.51 -10.74
CA LYS A 140 -11.44 5.22 -11.03
C LYS A 140 -11.87 3.90 -10.42
N VAL A 141 -13.00 3.90 -9.72
CA VAL A 141 -13.58 2.72 -9.06
C VAL A 141 -14.93 2.40 -9.68
N LEU A 142 -15.13 1.14 -10.10
CA LEU A 142 -16.33 0.72 -10.84
C LEU A 142 -17.49 0.30 -9.92
N THR A 143 -17.24 -0.22 -8.73
CA THR A 143 -18.26 -0.82 -7.86
C THR A 143 -17.94 -0.62 -6.37
N GLY A 144 -18.96 -0.39 -5.56
CA GLY A 144 -18.83 -0.21 -4.10
C GLY A 144 -19.97 0.62 -3.52
N ALA A 145 -20.24 0.46 -2.22
CA ALA A 145 -21.19 1.31 -1.51
C ALA A 145 -20.60 2.73 -1.41
N GLY A 146 -21.14 3.69 -2.18
CA GLY A 146 -20.72 5.09 -2.10
C GLY A 146 -20.21 5.77 -3.37
N ALA A 147 -20.73 5.37 -4.55
CA ALA A 147 -20.50 6.00 -5.86
C ALA A 147 -19.28 5.47 -6.65
N GLN A 148 -19.40 5.57 -7.98
CA GLN A 148 -18.26 5.45 -8.88
C GLN A 148 -17.29 6.58 -8.55
N ILE A 149 -16.32 6.32 -7.69
CA ILE A 149 -15.34 7.34 -7.29
C ILE A 149 -14.37 7.51 -8.44
N ASP A 150 -14.45 8.68 -9.07
CA ASP A 150 -13.51 9.11 -10.09
C ASP A 150 -12.77 10.35 -9.60
N THR A 151 -11.51 10.15 -9.20
CA THR A 151 -10.63 11.21 -8.69
C THR A 151 -10.16 12.19 -9.77
N THR A 152 -10.45 11.92 -11.05
CA THR A 152 -10.27 12.91 -12.13
C THR A 152 -11.28 14.05 -12.03
N THR A 153 -12.44 13.81 -11.40
CA THR A 153 -13.51 14.80 -11.20
C THR A 153 -13.37 15.56 -9.88
N ALA A 154 -13.84 16.82 -9.83
CA ALA A 154 -13.81 17.61 -8.60
C ALA A 154 -14.65 16.98 -7.47
N ASN A 155 -15.82 16.45 -7.80
CA ASN A 155 -16.71 15.78 -6.84
C ASN A 155 -16.08 14.49 -6.30
N GLY A 156 -15.44 13.69 -7.16
CA GLY A 156 -14.75 12.47 -6.71
C GLY A 156 -13.55 12.77 -5.82
N ARG A 157 -12.82 13.86 -6.07
CA ARG A 157 -11.75 14.32 -5.16
C ARG A 157 -12.29 14.73 -3.79
N LEU A 158 -13.40 15.47 -3.74
CA LEU A 158 -14.02 15.87 -2.47
C LEU A 158 -14.50 14.65 -1.67
N ALA A 159 -15.24 13.75 -2.31
CA ALA A 159 -15.75 12.54 -1.67
C ALA A 159 -14.58 11.68 -1.14
N PHE A 160 -13.53 11.52 -1.94
CA PHE A 160 -12.33 10.79 -1.51
C PHE A 160 -11.64 11.44 -0.32
N GLY A 161 -11.51 12.77 -0.29
CA GLY A 161 -10.94 13.49 0.84
C GLY A 161 -11.74 13.34 2.14
N ILE A 162 -13.08 13.34 2.05
CA ILE A 162 -13.94 13.08 3.21
C ILE A 162 -13.74 11.64 3.72
N PHE A 163 -13.76 10.64 2.84
CA PHE A 163 -13.48 9.26 3.23
C PHE A 163 -12.09 9.08 3.83
N ALA A 164 -11.10 9.83 3.34
CA ALA A 164 -9.76 9.83 3.90
C ALA A 164 -9.75 10.35 5.35
N ALA A 165 -10.42 11.48 5.61
CA ALA A 165 -10.53 12.04 6.96
C ALA A 165 -11.25 11.10 7.93
N PHE A 166 -12.33 10.43 7.49
CA PHE A 166 -13.03 9.42 8.29
C PHE A 166 -12.12 8.23 8.64
N ALA A 167 -11.24 7.82 7.73
CA ALA A 167 -10.27 6.76 7.96
C ALA A 167 -9.29 7.07 9.10
N GLU A 168 -8.81 8.31 9.11
CA GLU A 168 -7.85 8.79 10.11
C GLU A 168 -8.53 8.87 11.47
N PHE A 169 -9.76 9.40 11.50
CA PHE A 169 -10.58 9.49 12.71
C PHE A 169 -10.86 8.11 13.34
N GLU A 170 -11.29 7.11 12.55
CA GLU A 170 -11.56 5.77 13.07
C GLU A 170 -10.31 5.14 13.71
N ARG A 171 -9.14 5.35 13.09
CA ARG A 171 -7.86 4.86 13.63
C ARG A 171 -7.50 5.53 14.95
N GLU A 172 -7.69 6.84 15.05
CA GLU A 172 -7.42 7.57 16.28
C GLU A 172 -8.28 7.05 17.42
N LEU A 173 -9.57 6.80 17.18
CA LEU A 173 -10.48 6.18 18.17
C LEU A 173 -10.01 4.77 18.59
N ILE A 174 -9.58 3.91 17.65
CA ILE A 174 -9.07 2.57 17.99
C ILE A 174 -7.79 2.68 18.82
N ALA A 175 -6.89 3.61 18.46
CA ALA A 175 -5.65 3.84 19.18
C ALA A 175 -5.92 4.35 20.60
N GLU A 176 -6.81 5.33 20.75
CA GLU A 176 -7.23 5.88 22.04
C GLU A 176 -7.80 4.78 22.94
N ARG A 177 -8.72 3.97 22.42
CA ARG A 177 -9.31 2.85 23.17
C ARG A 177 -8.26 1.82 23.59
N THR A 178 -7.29 1.53 22.73
CA THR A 178 -6.19 0.61 23.03
C THR A 178 -5.29 1.16 24.13
N GLN A 179 -4.96 2.45 24.07
CA GLN A 179 -4.15 3.10 25.11
C GLN A 179 -4.88 3.16 26.45
N ALA A 180 -6.17 3.48 26.45
CA ALA A 180 -7.01 3.44 27.64
C ALA A 180 -7.06 2.02 28.24
N GLY A 181 -7.20 0.99 27.40
CA GLY A 181 -7.15 -0.41 27.81
C GLY A 181 -5.80 -0.82 28.41
N LEU A 182 -4.69 -0.41 27.78
CA LEU A 182 -3.35 -0.64 28.29
C LEU A 182 -3.08 0.09 29.61
N ALA A 183 -3.53 1.34 29.74
CA ALA A 183 -3.42 2.12 30.98
C ALA A 183 -4.20 1.45 32.12
N ALA A 184 -5.45 1.03 31.87
CA ALA A 184 -6.25 0.28 32.83
C ALA A 184 -5.61 -1.07 33.21
N ALA A 185 -5.04 -1.79 32.25
CA ALA A 185 -4.33 -3.04 32.51
C ALA A 185 -3.07 -2.82 33.38
N ARG A 186 -2.30 -1.77 33.11
CA ARG A 186 -1.13 -1.38 33.90
C ARG A 186 -1.52 -0.96 35.32
N ALA A 187 -2.60 -0.20 35.49
CA ALA A 187 -3.13 0.16 36.81
C ALA A 187 -3.53 -1.07 37.63
N ARG A 188 -4.00 -2.14 36.97
CA ARG A 188 -4.27 -3.47 37.57
C ARG A 188 -3.02 -4.35 37.72
N GLY A 189 -1.81 -3.81 37.52
CA GLY A 189 -0.54 -4.53 37.70
C GLY A 189 -0.09 -5.38 36.50
N ARG A 190 -0.80 -5.36 35.36
CA ARG A 190 -0.34 -6.07 34.15
C ARG A 190 0.62 -5.17 33.37
N MET A 191 1.92 -5.43 33.55
CA MET A 191 3.01 -4.65 32.93
C MET A 191 3.12 -4.84 31.39
N GLY A 192 2.56 -5.92 30.85
CA GLY A 192 2.67 -6.26 29.42
C GLY A 192 4.07 -6.70 28.99
N GLY A 193 4.27 -6.91 27.69
CA GLY A 193 5.57 -7.30 27.11
C GLY A 193 5.87 -8.81 27.12
N ARG A 194 7.02 -9.18 26.55
CA ARG A 194 7.48 -10.58 26.51
C ARG A 194 7.94 -11.01 27.90
N PRO A 195 7.46 -12.14 28.45
CA PRO A 195 7.91 -12.62 29.75
C PRO A 195 9.42 -12.88 29.74
N ARG A 196 10.08 -12.55 30.85
CA ARG A 196 11.51 -12.80 31.02
C ARG A 196 11.75 -14.30 31.13
N LYS A 197 12.82 -14.77 30.50
CA LYS A 197 13.30 -16.17 30.64
C LYS A 197 14.15 -16.40 31.90
N MET A 198 14.63 -15.32 32.53
CA MET A 198 15.53 -15.35 33.69
C MET A 198 14.75 -14.94 34.93
N ASP A 199 14.68 -15.82 35.92
CA ASP A 199 14.16 -15.57 37.27
C ASP A 199 15.30 -15.59 38.30
N LYS A 200 15.06 -15.11 39.53
CA LYS A 200 16.05 -15.07 40.62
C LYS A 200 16.69 -16.43 40.87
N ALA A 201 15.88 -17.49 40.91
CA ALA A 201 16.38 -18.86 41.10
C ALA A 201 17.27 -19.31 39.93
N THR A 202 16.84 -19.03 38.69
CA THR A 202 17.61 -19.35 37.49
C THR A 202 18.91 -18.55 37.43
N LEU A 203 18.90 -17.30 37.90
CA LEU A 203 20.08 -16.45 37.95
C LEU A 203 21.11 -16.99 38.96
N ALA A 204 20.67 -17.42 40.15
CA ALA A 204 21.55 -18.03 41.14
C ALA A 204 22.22 -19.30 40.59
N MET A 205 21.44 -20.17 39.91
CA MET A 205 21.99 -21.35 39.23
C MET A 205 22.98 -20.98 38.12
N ALA A 206 22.68 -19.95 37.34
CA ALA A 206 23.56 -19.44 36.30
C ALA A 206 24.88 -18.89 36.87
N MET A 207 24.82 -18.11 37.95
CA MET A 207 26.00 -17.57 38.63
C MET A 207 26.90 -18.69 39.16
N ALA A 208 26.32 -19.65 39.89
CA ALA A 208 27.07 -20.79 40.42
C ALA A 208 27.70 -21.66 39.32
N ALA A 209 26.96 -21.93 38.24
CA ALA A 209 27.47 -22.71 37.12
C ALA A 209 28.57 -21.98 36.33
N MET A 210 28.51 -20.65 36.24
CA MET A 210 29.51 -19.84 35.53
C MET A 210 30.74 -19.50 36.38
N SER A 211 30.66 -19.63 37.71
CA SER A 211 31.82 -19.48 38.60
C SER A 211 32.85 -20.62 38.47
N ASP A 212 32.45 -21.77 37.94
CA ASP A 212 33.37 -22.87 37.63
C ASP A 212 34.20 -22.52 36.38
N ARG A 213 35.54 -22.51 36.53
CA ARG A 213 36.49 -22.21 35.44
C ARG A 213 36.41 -23.20 34.28
N ASN A 214 35.86 -24.40 34.51
CA ASN A 214 35.70 -25.41 33.46
C ASN A 214 34.33 -25.37 32.78
N ALA A 215 33.45 -24.45 33.18
CA ALA A 215 32.10 -24.39 32.64
C ALA A 215 32.06 -23.87 31.20
N ILE A 216 31.37 -24.62 30.34
CA ILE A 216 31.08 -24.19 28.97
C ILE A 216 29.75 -23.43 28.96
N ALA A 217 29.80 -22.12 28.73
CA ALA A 217 28.61 -21.25 28.73
C ALA A 217 27.49 -21.73 27.78
N ALA A 218 27.83 -22.39 26.67
CA ALA A 218 26.87 -22.99 25.75
C ALA A 218 26.07 -24.14 26.38
N ASP A 219 26.73 -24.99 27.17
CA ASP A 219 26.07 -26.11 27.86
C ASP A 219 25.23 -25.61 29.03
N VAL A 220 25.73 -24.61 29.76
CA VAL A 220 24.97 -23.93 30.83
C VAL A 220 23.68 -23.30 30.25
N ALA A 221 23.78 -22.55 29.15
CA ALA A 221 22.62 -21.93 28.51
C ALA A 221 21.61 -22.97 28.00
N ARG A 222 22.10 -24.09 27.42
CA ARG A 222 21.25 -25.20 26.94
C ARG A 222 20.47 -25.84 28.09
N ARG A 223 21.13 -26.12 29.21
CA ARG A 223 20.50 -26.69 30.42
C ARG A 223 19.44 -25.76 31.01
N LEU A 224 19.66 -24.45 30.93
CA LEU A 224 18.73 -23.42 31.41
C LEU A 224 17.66 -23.02 30.37
N GLY A 225 17.59 -23.67 29.20
CA GLY A 225 16.55 -23.41 28.18
C GLY A 225 16.62 -22.03 27.52
N MET A 226 17.81 -21.41 27.49
CA MET A 226 18.02 -20.08 26.94
C MET A 226 19.20 -20.01 25.98
N THR A 227 19.30 -18.90 25.24
CA THR A 227 20.46 -18.67 24.37
C THR A 227 21.65 -18.21 25.19
N THR A 228 22.87 -18.50 24.73
CA THR A 228 24.11 -17.97 25.32
C THR A 228 24.09 -16.44 25.40
N THR A 229 23.51 -15.78 24.40
CA THR A 229 23.28 -14.33 24.41
C THR A 229 22.44 -13.90 25.61
N THR A 230 21.36 -14.62 25.92
CA THR A 230 20.50 -14.30 27.07
C THR A 230 21.26 -14.51 28.38
N LEU A 231 22.03 -15.59 28.51
CA LEU A 231 22.84 -15.88 29.69
C LEU A 231 23.86 -14.74 29.97
N TYR A 232 24.63 -14.37 28.95
CA TYR A 232 25.64 -13.31 29.06
C TYR A 232 25.08 -11.90 29.20
N MET A 233 23.77 -11.69 28.99
CA MET A 233 23.15 -10.42 29.35
C MET A 233 23.11 -10.24 30.86
N TYR A 234 22.90 -11.31 31.63
CA TYR A 234 22.70 -11.25 33.09
C TYR A 234 23.94 -11.59 33.91
N VAL A 235 24.84 -12.44 33.39
CA VAL A 235 26.01 -12.94 34.14
C VAL A 235 27.28 -12.78 33.29
N ASN A 236 28.40 -12.50 33.94
CA ASN A 236 29.75 -12.49 33.35
C ASN A 236 30.33 -13.91 33.23
N GLY A 237 31.46 -14.05 32.54
CA GLY A 237 32.16 -15.34 32.39
C GLY A 237 32.74 -15.90 33.68
N ASP A 238 32.79 -15.09 34.74
CA ASP A 238 33.30 -15.43 36.08
C ASP A 238 32.18 -15.73 37.10
N GLY A 239 30.91 -15.71 36.65
CA GLY A 239 29.74 -15.89 37.52
C GLY A 239 29.25 -14.63 38.22
N THR A 240 29.90 -13.47 38.03
CA THR A 240 29.42 -12.21 38.63
C THR A 240 28.20 -11.66 37.89
N PRO A 241 27.20 -11.09 38.60
CA PRO A 241 26.00 -10.56 37.95
C PRO A 241 26.30 -9.23 37.25
N LYS A 242 25.83 -9.07 36.02
CA LYS A 242 25.81 -7.78 35.31
C LYS A 242 24.66 -6.91 35.82
N ALA A 243 24.64 -5.63 35.44
CA ALA A 243 23.56 -4.68 35.80
C ALA A 243 22.12 -5.22 35.70
N PRO A 244 21.69 -5.97 34.65
CA PRO A 244 20.36 -6.57 34.62
C PRO A 244 20.18 -7.77 35.56
N GLY A 245 21.25 -8.52 35.85
CA GLY A 245 21.27 -9.56 36.87
C GLY A 245 21.17 -8.97 38.28
N GLN A 246 21.94 -7.93 38.55
CA GLN A 246 21.90 -7.21 39.83
C GLN A 246 20.51 -6.62 40.09
N ALA A 247 19.93 -5.94 39.10
CA ALA A 247 18.57 -5.42 39.20
C ALA A 247 17.52 -6.52 39.47
N LEU A 248 17.74 -7.73 38.99
CA LEU A 248 16.85 -8.87 39.28
C LEU A 248 16.95 -9.29 40.74
N LEU A 249 18.17 -9.36 41.30
CA LEU A 249 18.39 -9.67 42.72
C LEU A 249 17.75 -8.61 43.62
N ASP A 250 17.98 -7.34 43.30
CA ASP A 250 17.47 -6.17 44.03
C ASP A 250 15.93 -6.02 43.91
N GLY A 251 15.29 -6.78 43.01
CA GLY A 251 13.85 -6.69 42.75
C GLY A 251 13.43 -5.41 42.04
N VAL A 252 14.38 -4.69 41.43
CA VAL A 252 14.14 -3.41 40.75
C VAL A 252 13.98 -3.66 39.23
N PRO A 253 13.01 -3.04 38.55
CA PRO A 253 12.89 -3.17 37.11
C PRO A 253 14.11 -2.55 36.38
N TYR A 254 14.90 -3.40 35.74
CA TYR A 254 16.00 -2.97 34.89
C TYR A 254 15.50 -2.14 33.69
N ARG A 255 15.91 -0.86 33.62
CA ARG A 255 15.75 0.01 32.43
C ARG A 255 17.12 0.31 31.84
N LYS A 256 17.33 -0.08 30.59
CA LYS A 256 18.61 0.09 29.86
C LYS A 256 19.01 1.57 29.69
N GLU A 257 18.05 2.50 29.78
CA GLU A 257 18.21 3.94 29.55
C GLU A 257 18.99 4.67 30.67
N ARG A 258 19.12 4.08 31.86
CA ARG A 258 19.78 4.72 33.02
C ARG A 258 21.31 4.77 32.95
N LEU A 259 21.94 4.13 31.98
CA LEU A 259 23.41 4.00 31.87
C LEU A 259 24.07 4.98 30.88
N ARG A 260 23.31 5.88 30.25
CA ARG A 260 23.84 6.89 29.30
C ARG A 260 23.96 8.30 29.89
N ALA A 261 23.66 8.49 31.16
CA ALA A 261 23.59 9.80 31.81
C ALA A 261 24.53 9.93 33.03
N ALA A 262 25.61 9.16 33.05
CA ALA A 262 26.68 9.26 34.05
C ALA A 262 28.02 9.32 33.35
#